data_AF-A0A4Q3Z3J8-F1
#
_entry.id   AF-A0A4Q3Z3J8-F1
#
_cell.length_a   1.000
_cell.length_b   1.000
_cell.length_c   1.000
_cell.angle_alpha   90.00
_cell.angle_beta   90.00
_cell.angle_gamma   90.00
#
_symmetry.space_group_name_H-M   'P 1'
#
loop_
_entity.id
_entity.type
_entity.pdbx_description
1 polymer ?
#
loop_
_entity_poly.entity_id
_entity_poly.type
_entity_poly.pdbx_seq_one_letter_code
_entity_poly.pdbx_strand_id
1 'polypeptide(L)'
;ALAAAGDRQEAIRHLYDVVAGAWDGRFAEVELVALNELNQIIATSTDPLDTAFIDPRLARNMPLDLRVVLSWDSDNSDMDLWVTDPNGEKCYYAHQLTYQGGLISDDFTGGYGPEEFVLRNAKPGKYRVEAHYFGDRQQIVTGATTLSLRLSTGWGTRRQQDQVVTMRLSGRDESVLVGEFEVK
;
A
#
# COMPACT_ATOMS: atom_id res chain seq x y z
N ALA A 1 -12.98 3.84 -2.75
CA ALA A 1 -14.44 3.59 -2.68
C ALA A 1 -15.23 4.59 -3.54
N LEU A 2 -15.08 5.90 -3.35
CA LEU A 2 -15.80 6.93 -4.14
C LEU A 2 -15.31 7.09 -5.59
N ALA A 3 -13.99 7.12 -5.82
CA ALA A 3 -13.43 7.21 -7.18
C ALA A 3 -13.78 6.00 -8.07
N ALA A 4 -13.91 4.82 -7.47
CA ALA A 4 -14.36 3.60 -8.16
C ALA A 4 -15.88 3.61 -8.45
N ALA A 5 -16.65 4.40 -7.69
CA ALA A 5 -18.09 4.59 -7.89
C ALA A 5 -18.41 5.71 -8.90
N GLY A 6 -17.41 6.41 -9.44
CA GLY A 6 -17.57 7.50 -10.41
C GLY A 6 -17.42 8.91 -9.81
N ASP A 7 -17.47 9.05 -8.49
CA ASP A 7 -17.42 10.34 -7.79
C ASP A 7 -15.98 10.81 -7.54
N ARG A 8 -15.18 10.89 -8.61
CA ARG A 8 -13.76 11.28 -8.54
C ARG A 8 -13.54 12.67 -7.94
N GLN A 9 -14.43 13.62 -8.25
CA GLN A 9 -14.34 14.99 -7.72
C GLN A 9 -14.50 15.02 -6.21
N GLU A 10 -15.44 14.24 -5.67
CA GLU A 10 -15.67 14.17 -4.24
C GLU A 10 -14.53 13.39 -3.56
N ALA A 11 -14.04 12.33 -4.19
CA ALA A 11 -12.90 11.57 -3.71
C ALA A 11 -11.65 12.45 -3.49
N ILE A 12 -11.29 13.31 -4.45
CA ILE A 12 -10.11 14.19 -4.30
C ILE A 12 -10.30 15.28 -3.24
N ARG A 13 -11.55 15.67 -2.92
CA ARG A 13 -11.82 16.60 -1.80
C ARG A 13 -11.59 15.92 -0.46
N HIS A 14 -12.18 14.75 -0.25
CA HIS A 14 -11.99 13.99 0.99
C HIS A 14 -10.54 13.58 1.22
N LEU A 15 -9.83 13.18 0.16
CA LEU A 15 -8.39 12.88 0.26
C LEU A 15 -7.58 14.12 0.62
N TYR A 16 -7.94 15.29 0.08
CA TYR A 16 -7.26 16.53 0.45
C TYR A 16 -7.51 16.94 1.90
N ASP A 17 -8.72 16.72 2.42
CA ASP A 17 -9.00 16.92 3.85
C ASP A 17 -8.10 16.04 4.73
N VAL A 18 -7.78 14.82 4.26
CA VAL A 18 -6.80 13.95 4.93
C VAL A 18 -5.38 14.50 4.84
N VAL A 19 -4.97 14.95 3.66
CA VAL A 19 -3.64 15.55 3.44
C VAL A 19 -3.42 16.82 4.28
N ALA A 20 -4.46 17.64 4.44
CA ALA A 20 -4.39 18.91 5.18
C ALA A 20 -4.66 18.76 6.69
N GLY A 21 -5.10 17.58 7.13
CA GLY A 21 -5.43 17.29 8.52
C GLY A 21 -4.20 17.15 9.43
N ALA A 22 -4.43 17.31 10.73
CA ALA A 22 -3.45 16.96 11.76
C ALA A 22 -3.86 15.62 12.39
N TRP A 23 -3.00 14.62 12.26
CA TRP A 23 -3.26 13.27 12.73
C TRP A 23 -2.52 12.96 14.02
N ASP A 24 -3.12 12.10 14.84
CA ASP A 24 -2.44 11.46 15.96
C ASP A 24 -1.22 10.70 15.43
N GLY A 25 -0.08 10.74 16.12
CA GLY A 25 1.16 10.11 15.67
C GLY A 25 1.05 8.60 15.40
N ARG A 26 0.00 7.96 15.91
CA ARG A 26 -0.36 6.57 15.56
C ARG A 26 -0.77 6.37 14.09
N PHE A 27 -1.09 7.43 13.36
CA PHE A 27 -1.44 7.43 11.95
C PHE A 27 -0.42 8.21 11.12
N ALA A 28 0.86 8.17 11.51
CA ALA A 28 1.92 8.80 10.73
C ALA A 28 1.87 8.34 9.26
N GLU A 29 2.18 9.24 8.34
CA GLU A 29 2.23 9.00 6.88
C GLU A 29 0.89 8.75 6.18
N VAL A 30 -0.25 8.77 6.88
CA VAL A 30 -1.58 8.64 6.25
C VAL A 30 -1.82 9.77 5.22
N GLU A 31 -1.28 10.95 5.48
CA GLU A 31 -1.30 12.08 4.57
C GLU A 31 -0.52 11.80 3.27
N LEU A 32 0.56 11.03 3.31
CA LEU A 32 1.36 10.69 2.13
C LEU A 32 0.63 9.68 1.25
N VAL A 33 0.02 8.66 1.86
CA VAL A 33 -0.84 7.70 1.15
C VAL A 33 -2.02 8.44 0.50
N ALA A 34 -2.71 9.29 1.26
CA ALA A 34 -3.84 10.08 0.75
C ALA A 34 -3.41 11.02 -0.38
N LEU A 35 -2.23 11.64 -0.27
CA LEU A 35 -1.69 12.51 -1.32
C LEU A 35 -1.37 11.74 -2.60
N ASN A 36 -0.81 10.53 -2.49
CA ASN A 36 -0.50 9.69 -3.63
C ASN A 36 -1.78 9.21 -4.34
N GLU A 37 -2.79 8.79 -3.57
CA GLU A 37 -4.13 8.42 -4.06
C GLU A 37 -4.83 9.60 -4.77
N LEU A 38 -4.78 10.80 -4.16
CA LEU A 38 -5.35 12.02 -4.72
C LEU A 38 -4.73 12.33 -6.09
N ASN A 39 -3.39 12.29 -6.18
CA ASN A 39 -2.68 12.59 -7.41
C ASN A 39 -2.88 11.52 -8.48
N GLN A 40 -3.01 10.25 -8.09
CA GLN A 40 -3.36 9.16 -9.01
C GLN A 40 -4.73 9.38 -9.65
N ILE A 41 -5.73 9.78 -8.86
CA ILE A 41 -7.09 10.04 -9.37
C ILE A 41 -7.07 11.19 -10.37
N ILE A 42 -6.38 12.29 -10.04
CA ILE A 42 -6.24 13.44 -10.94
C ILE A 42 -5.55 13.03 -12.25
N ALA A 43 -4.45 12.27 -12.16
CA ALA A 43 -3.65 11.90 -13.32
C ALA A 43 -4.35 10.91 -14.27
N THR A 44 -5.23 10.07 -13.73
CA THR A 44 -5.91 9.00 -14.48
C THR A 44 -7.34 9.36 -14.89
N SER A 45 -7.90 10.45 -14.37
CA SER A 45 -9.24 10.92 -14.74
C SER A 45 -9.35 11.20 -16.24
N THR A 46 -10.45 10.74 -16.83
CA THR A 46 -10.83 11.07 -18.22
C THR A 46 -11.46 12.45 -18.32
N ASP A 47 -12.14 12.87 -17.25
CA ASP A 47 -12.87 14.11 -17.17
C ASP A 47 -12.07 15.15 -16.36
N PRO A 48 -12.14 16.44 -16.72
CA PRO A 48 -11.51 17.50 -15.94
C PRO A 48 -12.04 17.53 -14.51
N LEU A 49 -11.14 17.58 -13.53
CA LEU A 49 -11.46 17.77 -12.12
C LEU A 49 -11.08 19.18 -11.68
N ASP A 50 -11.89 19.78 -10.82
CA ASP A 50 -11.52 21.01 -10.11
C ASP A 50 -10.48 20.67 -9.05
N THR A 51 -9.31 21.31 -9.16
CA THR A 51 -8.14 21.11 -8.29
C THR A 51 -7.66 22.42 -7.66
N ALA A 52 -8.43 23.52 -7.82
CA ALA A 52 -8.01 24.85 -7.36
C ALA A 52 -7.86 24.96 -5.84
N PHE A 53 -8.45 24.02 -5.08
CA PHE A 53 -8.34 23.95 -3.62
C PHE A 53 -7.06 23.24 -3.13
N ILE A 54 -6.31 22.58 -4.02
CA ILE A 54 -5.09 21.84 -3.69
C ILE A 54 -3.88 22.77 -3.84
N ASP A 55 -2.99 22.77 -2.85
CA ASP A 55 -1.70 23.46 -2.99
C ASP A 55 -0.96 22.95 -4.24
N PRO A 56 -0.58 23.80 -5.21
CA PRO A 56 0.08 23.38 -6.45
C PRO A 56 1.39 22.60 -6.23
N ARG A 57 2.02 22.73 -5.07
CA ARG A 57 3.22 21.96 -4.70
C ARG A 57 2.90 20.49 -4.44
N LEU A 58 1.68 20.19 -4.01
CA LEU A 58 1.16 18.86 -3.69
C LEU A 58 0.48 18.19 -4.90
N ALA A 59 0.04 18.95 -5.90
CA ALA A 59 -0.60 18.44 -7.11
C ALA A 59 0.40 17.86 -8.13
N ARG A 60 1.13 16.79 -7.75
CA ARG A 60 2.09 16.11 -8.63
C ARG A 60 1.86 14.61 -8.66
N ASN A 61 1.64 14.09 -9.87
CA ASN A 61 1.57 12.66 -10.10
C ASN A 61 2.94 11.99 -9.83
N MET A 62 2.91 10.90 -9.08
CA MET A 62 4.08 10.07 -8.78
C MET A 62 3.83 8.67 -9.34
N PRO A 63 4.03 8.46 -10.66
CA PRO A 63 3.81 7.15 -11.24
C PRO A 63 4.80 6.13 -10.65
N LEU A 64 4.31 4.91 -10.41
CA LEU A 64 5.08 3.79 -9.89
C LEU A 64 4.86 2.58 -10.79
N ASP A 65 5.93 1.85 -11.07
CA ASP A 65 5.81 0.57 -11.77
C ASP A 65 5.19 -0.50 -10.89
N LEU A 66 5.45 -0.46 -9.58
CA LEU A 66 4.95 -1.44 -8.61
C LEU A 66 4.52 -0.75 -7.31
N ARG A 67 3.33 -1.09 -6.82
CA ARG A 67 2.84 -0.77 -5.48
C ARG A 67 2.17 -2.01 -4.90
N VAL A 68 2.44 -2.30 -3.64
CA VAL A 68 1.87 -3.42 -2.91
C VAL A 68 1.29 -2.88 -1.62
N VAL A 69 0.03 -3.19 -1.34
CA VAL A 69 -0.63 -2.81 -0.09
C VAL A 69 -1.16 -4.06 0.59
N LEU A 70 -0.74 -4.30 1.83
CA LEU A 70 -1.21 -5.38 2.68
C LEU A 70 -2.15 -4.82 3.74
N SER A 71 -3.33 -5.42 3.91
CA SER A 71 -4.27 -5.08 4.97
C SER A 71 -4.89 -6.33 5.60
N TRP A 72 -5.38 -6.21 6.84
CA TRP A 72 -5.98 -7.29 7.59
C TRP A 72 -7.16 -6.83 8.45
N ASP A 73 -8.01 -7.77 8.85
CA ASP A 73 -9.27 -7.53 9.57
C ASP A 73 -9.18 -7.74 11.10
N SER A 74 -7.98 -8.02 11.63
CA SER A 74 -7.73 -8.28 13.05
C SER A 74 -7.10 -7.08 13.74
N ASP A 75 -7.67 -6.66 14.87
CA ASP A 75 -7.27 -5.49 15.66
C ASP A 75 -6.07 -5.73 16.59
N ASN A 76 -5.74 -6.99 16.87
CA ASN A 76 -4.70 -7.38 17.82
C ASN A 76 -3.63 -8.26 17.16
N SER A 77 -3.35 -8.00 15.88
CA SER A 77 -2.33 -8.72 15.11
C SER A 77 -1.38 -7.72 14.47
N ASP A 78 -0.10 -7.95 14.71
CA ASP A 78 1.00 -7.15 14.19
C ASP A 78 1.67 -7.96 13.06
N MET A 79 1.58 -7.42 11.85
CA MET A 79 1.89 -8.11 10.61
C MET A 79 2.73 -7.22 9.70
N ASP A 80 3.92 -7.70 9.36
CA ASP A 80 4.85 -7.04 8.46
C ASP A 80 4.65 -7.49 7.01
N LEU A 81 4.78 -6.57 6.07
CA LEU A 81 4.89 -6.79 4.64
C LEU A 81 6.35 -6.97 4.26
N TRP A 82 6.69 -8.10 3.65
CA TRP A 82 8.01 -8.35 3.10
C TRP A 82 7.94 -8.48 1.59
N VAL A 83 8.80 -7.76 0.88
CA VAL A 83 8.89 -7.83 -0.59
C VAL A 83 10.32 -8.17 -1.00
N THR A 84 10.50 -9.34 -1.62
CA THR A 84 11.79 -9.73 -2.22
C THR A 84 11.78 -9.45 -3.71
N ASP A 85 12.78 -8.72 -4.18
CA ASP A 85 12.92 -8.30 -5.57
C ASP A 85 13.64 -9.34 -6.46
N PRO A 86 13.72 -9.14 -7.79
CA PRO A 86 14.38 -10.07 -8.70
C PRO A 86 15.91 -10.20 -8.51
N ASN A 87 16.55 -9.28 -7.79
CA ASN A 87 17.96 -9.41 -7.41
C ASN A 87 18.13 -10.27 -6.14
N GLY A 88 17.03 -10.67 -5.50
CA GLY A 88 17.02 -11.40 -4.24
C GLY A 88 17.13 -10.51 -3.01
N GLU A 89 17.03 -9.18 -3.18
CA GLU A 89 17.04 -8.24 -2.06
C GLU A 89 15.64 -8.14 -1.44
N LYS A 90 15.57 -8.23 -0.11
CA LYS A 90 14.30 -8.16 0.64
C LYS A 90 14.12 -6.78 1.26
N CYS A 91 13.01 -6.13 0.96
CA CYS A 91 12.48 -4.94 1.63
C CYS A 91 11.55 -5.36 2.78
N TYR A 92 11.75 -4.80 3.97
CA TYR A 92 10.96 -5.05 5.19
C TYR A 92 11.27 -3.99 6.27
N TYR A 93 10.61 -4.01 7.43
CA TYR A 93 10.73 -2.98 8.47
C TYR A 93 12.19 -2.61 8.86
N ALA A 94 13.13 -3.56 8.88
CA ALA A 94 14.54 -3.28 9.22
C ALA A 94 15.43 -2.94 8.01
N HIS A 95 14.90 -3.05 6.79
CA HIS A 95 15.56 -2.70 5.54
C HIS A 95 14.55 -2.05 4.58
N GLN A 96 14.18 -0.82 4.90
CA GLN A 96 13.03 -0.15 4.27
C GLN A 96 13.33 0.41 2.88
N LEU A 97 14.61 0.57 2.50
CA LEU A 97 15.02 1.11 1.20
C LEU A 97 16.00 0.16 0.51
N THR A 98 15.55 -0.48 -0.56
CA THR A 98 16.37 -1.42 -1.34
C THR A 98 17.29 -0.70 -2.33
N TYR A 99 18.28 -1.40 -2.86
CA TYR A 99 19.16 -0.90 -3.92
C TYR A 99 18.38 -0.43 -5.17
N GLN A 100 17.27 -1.09 -5.50
CA GLN A 100 16.41 -0.69 -6.62
C GLN A 100 15.52 0.52 -6.31
N GLY A 101 15.56 1.01 -5.08
CA GLY A 101 14.69 2.10 -4.61
C GLY A 101 13.29 1.64 -4.26
N GLY A 102 13.13 0.36 -3.88
CA GLY A 102 11.90 -0.12 -3.26
C GLY A 102 11.82 0.45 -1.85
N LEU A 103 10.69 1.07 -1.51
CA LEU A 103 10.44 1.71 -0.23
C LEU A 103 9.24 1.04 0.42
N ILE A 104 9.34 0.70 1.71
CA ILE A 104 8.18 0.29 2.53
C ILE A 104 7.81 1.41 3.50
N SER A 105 6.52 1.60 3.77
CA SER A 105 6.00 2.55 4.76
C SER A 105 6.52 2.22 6.16
N ASP A 106 6.49 3.21 7.06
CA ASP A 106 6.78 2.94 8.47
C ASP A 106 5.75 1.95 9.06
N ASP A 107 6.24 1.08 9.94
CA ASP A 107 5.47 0.01 10.58
C ASP A 107 4.38 0.60 11.50
N PHE A 108 3.14 0.17 11.28
CA PHE A 108 2.01 0.47 12.15
C PHE A 108 1.94 -0.55 13.31
N THR A 109 2.85 -0.43 14.27
CA THR A 109 2.90 -1.31 15.47
C THR A 109 1.67 -1.22 16.39
N GLY A 110 0.67 -0.40 16.04
CA GLY A 110 -0.55 -0.13 16.82
C GLY A 110 -1.71 -1.08 16.52
N GLY A 111 -1.52 -2.09 15.66
CA GLY A 111 -2.50 -3.14 15.36
C GLY A 111 -3.40 -2.88 14.13
N TYR A 112 -3.30 -1.70 13.50
CA TYR A 112 -4.03 -1.38 12.27
C TYR A 112 -3.06 -1.06 11.13
N GLY A 113 -2.81 -2.04 10.25
CA GLY A 113 -2.28 -1.80 8.92
C GLY A 113 -3.36 -1.27 7.98
N PRO A 114 -2.97 -0.50 6.95
CA PRO A 114 -2.20 -1.14 5.89
C PRO A 114 -0.71 -0.85 5.90
N GLU A 115 0.10 -1.84 5.51
CA GLU A 115 1.48 -1.62 5.10
C GLU A 115 1.59 -1.47 3.59
N GLU A 116 2.47 -0.57 3.15
CA GLU A 116 2.64 -0.24 1.74
C GLU A 116 4.10 -0.38 1.31
N PHE A 117 4.33 -1.08 0.19
CA PHE A 117 5.57 -1.05 -0.55
C PHE A 117 5.38 -0.33 -1.89
N VAL A 118 6.31 0.54 -2.26
CA VAL A 118 6.33 1.26 -3.53
C VAL A 118 7.69 1.12 -4.22
N LEU A 119 7.66 1.00 -5.55
CA LEU A 119 8.86 0.98 -6.39
C LEU A 119 8.60 1.72 -7.69
N ARG A 120 9.35 2.81 -7.91
CA ARG A 120 9.18 3.66 -9.09
C ARG A 120 9.55 2.96 -10.38
N ASN A 121 10.72 2.34 -10.41
CA ASN A 121 11.27 1.68 -11.60
C ASN A 121 11.47 0.20 -11.28
N ALA A 122 10.52 -0.64 -11.68
CA ALA A 122 10.58 -2.06 -11.37
C ALA A 122 11.43 -2.78 -12.41
N LYS A 123 12.48 -3.47 -11.95
CA LYS A 123 13.23 -4.38 -12.81
C LYS A 123 12.34 -5.55 -13.23
N PRO A 124 12.38 -5.96 -14.51
CA PRO A 124 11.70 -7.17 -14.96
C PRO A 124 12.18 -8.40 -14.20
N GLY A 125 11.22 -9.23 -13.81
CA GLY A 125 11.46 -10.45 -13.05
C GLY A 125 10.41 -10.70 -11.99
N LYS A 126 10.70 -11.67 -11.13
CA LYS A 126 9.80 -12.17 -10.11
C LYS A 126 9.97 -11.40 -8.80
N TYR A 127 8.89 -10.83 -8.30
CA TYR A 127 8.77 -10.26 -6.97
C TYR A 127 7.99 -11.22 -6.09
N ARG A 128 8.49 -11.48 -4.88
CA ARG A 128 7.87 -12.37 -3.91
C ARG A 128 7.36 -11.55 -2.74
N VAL A 129 6.08 -11.67 -2.42
CA VAL A 129 5.42 -10.91 -1.36
C VAL A 129 4.97 -11.85 -0.26
N GLU A 130 5.39 -11.55 0.96
CA GLU A 130 5.12 -12.33 2.16
C GLU A 130 4.52 -11.43 3.23
N ALA A 131 3.66 -12.01 4.07
CA ALA A 131 3.23 -11.42 5.32
C ALA A 131 3.97 -12.14 6.46
N HIS A 132 4.67 -11.42 7.32
CA HIS A 132 5.35 -11.95 8.51
C HIS A 132 4.61 -11.49 9.77
N TYR A 133 4.58 -12.35 10.79
CA TYR A 133 3.94 -12.06 12.07
C TYR A 133 4.98 -11.58 13.08
N PHE A 134 4.86 -10.33 13.51
CA PHE A 134 5.71 -9.77 14.56
C PHE A 134 4.97 -9.83 15.92
N GLY A 135 5.58 -10.43 16.95
CA GLY A 135 5.23 -10.14 18.35
C GLY A 135 4.30 -11.10 19.13
N ASP A 136 4.89 -11.68 20.17
CA ASP A 136 4.30 -12.35 21.34
C ASP A 136 3.20 -11.53 22.04
N ARG A 137 1.94 -12.00 22.04
CA ARG A 137 1.07 -11.98 23.24
C ARG A 137 -0.23 -12.74 23.17
N GLN A 138 -0.63 -13.28 22.02
CA GLN A 138 -1.58 -14.39 21.96
C GLN A 138 -1.53 -14.98 20.57
N GLN A 139 -0.88 -16.14 20.44
CA GLN A 139 -1.07 -17.09 19.33
C GLN A 139 -2.49 -17.73 19.38
N ILE A 140 -3.47 -16.97 19.84
CA ILE A 140 -4.87 -17.26 19.68
C ILE A 140 -5.33 -16.22 18.69
N VAL A 141 -5.19 -16.53 17.41
CA VAL A 141 -6.04 -15.98 16.36
C VAL A 141 -7.47 -16.35 16.80
N THR A 142 -8.09 -15.52 17.64
CA THR A 142 -9.45 -15.71 18.16
C THR A 142 -10.40 -15.41 17.00
N GLY A 143 -10.51 -16.36 16.08
CA GLY A 143 -11.16 -16.17 14.79
C GLY A 143 -10.13 -15.89 13.71
N ALA A 144 -10.21 -16.65 12.62
CA ALA A 144 -9.27 -16.56 11.52
C ALA A 144 -9.18 -15.13 10.93
N THR A 145 -7.97 -14.60 10.84
CA THR A 145 -7.66 -13.32 10.20
C THR A 145 -7.74 -13.45 8.68
N THR A 146 -8.34 -12.48 8.03
CA THR A 146 -8.34 -12.34 6.57
C THR A 146 -7.30 -11.30 6.16
N LEU A 147 -6.30 -11.74 5.42
CA LEU A 147 -5.39 -10.84 4.72
C LEU A 147 -5.97 -10.45 3.37
N SER A 148 -5.80 -9.19 2.98
CA SER A 148 -5.96 -8.73 1.62
C SER A 148 -4.68 -8.04 1.15
N LEU A 149 -4.12 -8.54 0.05
CA LEU A 149 -3.00 -7.94 -0.63
C LEU A 149 -3.47 -7.37 -1.96
N ARG A 150 -3.23 -6.07 -2.18
CA ARG A 150 -3.40 -5.44 -3.49
C ARG A 150 -2.05 -5.17 -4.11
N LEU A 151 -1.80 -5.80 -5.25
CA LEU A 151 -0.73 -5.42 -6.16
C LEU A 151 -1.29 -4.43 -7.19
N SER A 152 -0.61 -3.32 -7.38
CA SER A 152 -0.86 -2.38 -8.47
C SER A 152 0.40 -2.23 -9.32
N THR A 153 0.27 -2.41 -10.63
CA THR A 153 1.33 -2.13 -11.61
C THR A 153 0.96 -0.92 -12.45
N GLY A 154 1.95 -0.11 -12.85
CA GLY A 154 1.71 1.11 -13.63
C GLY A 154 0.82 2.13 -12.91
N TRP A 155 0.94 2.19 -11.58
CA TRP A 155 0.22 3.11 -10.70
C TRP A 155 0.39 4.57 -11.15
N GLY A 156 -0.67 5.38 -11.04
CA GLY A 156 -0.60 6.78 -11.48
C GLY A 156 -0.67 6.94 -13.00
N THR A 157 -0.97 5.87 -13.75
CA THR A 157 -1.04 5.91 -15.22
C THR A 157 -2.33 5.27 -15.73
N ARG A 158 -2.70 5.58 -16.98
CA ARG A 158 -3.83 4.93 -17.66
C ARG A 158 -3.64 3.43 -17.93
N ARG A 159 -2.42 2.91 -17.72
CA ARG A 159 -2.09 1.48 -17.88
C ARG A 159 -2.15 0.71 -16.57
N GLN A 160 -2.62 1.36 -15.49
CA GLN A 160 -2.67 0.74 -14.17
C GLN A 160 -3.45 -0.57 -14.21
N GLN A 161 -2.90 -1.60 -13.58
CA GLN A 161 -3.56 -2.89 -13.38
C GLN A 161 -3.43 -3.30 -11.93
N ASP A 162 -4.57 -3.64 -11.33
CA ASP A 162 -4.65 -4.08 -9.95
C ASP A 162 -4.97 -5.58 -9.89
N GLN A 163 -4.26 -6.30 -9.03
CA GLN A 163 -4.54 -7.70 -8.68
C GLN A 163 -4.73 -7.76 -7.16
N VAL A 164 -5.77 -8.45 -6.73
CA VAL A 164 -6.06 -8.61 -5.30
C VAL A 164 -6.00 -10.08 -4.94
N VAL A 165 -5.21 -10.40 -3.92
CA VAL A 165 -5.16 -11.72 -3.31
C VAL A 165 -5.74 -11.59 -1.92
N THR A 166 -6.78 -12.37 -1.64
CA THR A 166 -7.38 -12.44 -0.30
C THR A 166 -7.18 -13.85 0.22
N MET A 167 -6.62 -13.97 1.43
CA MET A 167 -6.38 -15.26 2.04
C MET A 167 -6.78 -15.25 3.51
N ARG A 168 -7.34 -16.37 3.96
CA ARG A 168 -7.68 -16.58 5.35
C ARG A 168 -6.51 -17.30 6.01
N LEU A 169 -5.94 -16.69 7.03
CA LEU A 169 -4.87 -17.29 7.80
C LEU A 169 -5.46 -18.23 8.84
N SER A 170 -5.01 -19.48 8.79
CA SER A 170 -5.34 -20.52 9.75
C SER A 170 -4.08 -21.32 10.05
N GLY A 171 -3.37 -21.00 11.12
CA GLY A 171 -2.11 -21.68 11.42
C GLY A 171 -1.21 -20.92 12.39
N ARG A 172 0.00 -21.46 12.56
CA ARG A 172 1.08 -20.94 13.43
C ARG A 172 2.30 -20.46 12.65
N ASP A 173 2.22 -20.38 11.32
CA ASP A 173 3.37 -20.00 10.51
C ASP A 173 3.72 -18.53 10.75
N GLU A 174 4.99 -18.28 11.06
CA GLU A 174 5.53 -16.94 11.31
C GLU A 174 5.57 -16.09 10.04
N SER A 175 5.59 -16.73 8.86
CA SER A 175 5.52 -16.03 7.57
C SER A 175 4.72 -16.83 6.57
N VAL A 176 3.91 -16.13 5.79
CA VAL A 176 3.06 -16.73 4.76
C VAL A 176 3.34 -16.06 3.43
N LEU A 177 3.63 -16.88 2.41
CA LEU A 177 3.70 -16.42 1.04
C LEU A 177 2.30 -15.98 0.60
N VAL A 178 2.13 -14.68 0.36
CA VAL A 178 0.84 -14.12 -0.07
C VAL A 178 0.73 -14.17 -1.59
N GLY A 179 1.83 -13.91 -2.30
CA GLY A 179 1.83 -13.96 -3.75
C GLY A 179 3.21 -13.82 -4.37
N GLU A 180 3.27 -14.16 -5.65
CA GLU A 180 4.43 -13.92 -6.50
C GLU A 180 3.96 -13.22 -7.77
N PHE A 181 4.68 -12.18 -8.17
CA PHE A 181 4.28 -11.32 -9.27
C PHE A 181 5.42 -11.17 -10.25
N GLU A 182 5.13 -11.31 -11.54
CA GLU A 182 6.10 -11.14 -12.60
C GLU A 182 5.92 -9.78 -13.26
N VAL A 183 6.95 -8.94 -13.17
CA VAL A 183 7.06 -7.69 -13.93
C VAL A 183 7.78 -8.01 -15.24
N LYS A 184 7.21 -7.60 -16.38
CA LYS A 184 7.74 -7.88 -17.72
C LYS A 184 8.47 -6.67 -18.31
#